data_AF-A0A7S3S0V8-F1
#
_entry.id   AF-A0A7S3S0V8-F1
#
_cell.length_a   1.000
_cell.length_b   1.000
_cell.length_c   1.000
_cell.angle_alpha   90.00
_cell.angle_beta   90.00
_cell.angle_gamma   90.00
#
_symmetry.space_group_name_H-M   'P 1'
#
loop_
_entity.id
_entity.type
_entity.pdbx_description
1 polymer ?
#
loop_
_entity_poly.entity_id
_entity_poly.type
_entity_poly.pdbx_seq_one_letter_code
_entity_poly.pdbx_strand_id
1 'polypeptide(L)'
;SFRAFEVVSCLRGREGSRIAGAPSVPMSDDVPCNVAVEGQQGAVGEPSTPSSNSSRRKEIPLNLLDPDLDGDGKVSSEEKWLYGQLVKADKDQSGALSPSELYGVFLAVLRMRREGQLFKRIAIVAAVAAVFLALCTLGTSTAAAFLSKDSYTQKKKDFSALTDSTSSSAHILSCGSPEVKLPLLVAPVLPLPMLESLSTVTLSLPAPEDPADGVAAPPKQRVIERVKRTVLRNSTYIQFQMHSGNKLFVANGVAFLQRTDGGKEPLCEKDVTCSAFTVDDADKAEFYLDSAQKSLCGAGFFDFCDSATARRKLADTTCPFKMKEVMSPKPEPEPEPSPSPEPERRLTEEDEDPFLVPRPNGRALEPEPSPSPAPDSCEELMASEYSRSCAMKKDDFPGATCGEPEGC
;
A
#
# COMPACT_ATOMS: atom_id res chain seq x y z
N SER A 1 7.58 19.48 12.10
CA SER A 1 6.26 20.14 12.10
C SER A 1 5.22 19.10 11.74
N PHE A 2 4.49 18.61 12.74
CA PHE A 2 3.20 17.88 12.72
C PHE A 2 3.07 17.29 14.14
N ARG A 3 2.34 17.98 15.02
CA ARG A 3 2.11 17.52 16.40
C ARG A 3 0.96 16.53 16.41
N ALA A 4 1.27 15.27 16.71
CA ALA A 4 0.28 14.25 17.03
C ALA A 4 -0.37 14.56 18.38
N PHE A 5 -1.69 14.53 18.43
CA PHE A 5 -2.46 14.50 19.67
C PHE A 5 -2.58 13.03 20.11
N GLU A 6 -1.85 12.64 21.15
CA GLU A 6 -2.15 11.44 21.91
C GLU A 6 -3.40 11.69 22.77
N VAL A 7 -4.47 10.94 22.53
CA VAL A 7 -5.56 10.79 23.48
C VAL A 7 -5.35 9.46 24.21
N VAL A 8 -4.78 9.55 25.42
CA VAL A 8 -4.65 8.45 26.36
C VAL A 8 -6.03 8.18 26.97
N SER A 9 -6.72 7.15 26.49
CA SER A 9 -7.92 6.61 27.14
C SER A 9 -7.53 5.52 28.14
N CYS A 10 -7.49 5.89 29.42
CA CYS A 10 -7.49 4.95 30.54
C CYS A 10 -8.86 4.25 30.63
N LEU A 11 -8.96 3.00 30.16
CA LEU A 11 -10.07 2.11 30.52
C LEU A 11 -9.66 1.22 31.69
N ARG A 12 -10.16 1.60 32.86
CA ARG A 12 -10.09 0.84 34.10
C ARG A 12 -11.22 -0.19 34.08
N GLY A 13 -10.85 -1.47 34.04
CA GLY A 13 -11.79 -2.58 34.13
C GLY A 13 -12.55 -2.59 35.46
N ARG A 14 -13.85 -2.87 35.40
CA ARG A 14 -14.65 -3.27 36.54
C ARG A 14 -15.73 -4.25 36.08
N GLU A 15 -15.45 -5.53 36.29
CA GLU A 15 -16.44 -6.60 36.30
C GLU A 15 -17.35 -6.45 37.54
N GLY A 16 -18.59 -6.93 37.41
CA GLY A 16 -19.39 -7.33 38.57
C GLY A 16 -20.84 -6.86 38.57
N SER A 17 -21.71 -7.63 37.91
CA SER A 17 -22.93 -8.23 38.48
C SER A 17 -23.93 -7.31 39.24
N ARG A 18 -25.13 -7.13 38.69
CA ARG A 18 -26.37 -7.76 39.20
C ARG A 18 -27.62 -7.26 38.47
N ILE A 19 -28.47 -8.23 38.17
CA ILE A 19 -29.85 -8.14 37.73
C ILE A 19 -30.70 -7.57 38.88
N ALA A 20 -31.54 -6.56 38.62
CA ALA A 20 -32.88 -6.41 39.20
C ALA A 20 -33.52 -5.08 38.79
N GLY A 21 -34.80 -5.13 38.40
CA GLY A 21 -35.76 -4.07 38.71
C GLY A 21 -35.98 -3.01 37.63
N ALA A 22 -37.00 -3.24 36.80
CA ALA A 22 -37.80 -2.15 36.27
C ALA A 22 -38.35 -1.29 37.43
N PRO A 23 -38.52 0.01 37.21
CA PRO A 23 -39.88 0.53 37.30
C PRO A 23 -40.23 1.47 36.14
N SER A 24 -41.44 1.23 35.66
CA SER A 24 -42.29 2.10 34.86
C SER A 24 -42.69 3.40 35.58
N VAL A 25 -43.21 4.34 34.77
CA VAL A 25 -44.12 5.47 35.11
C VAL A 25 -43.43 6.83 35.40
N PRO A 26 -43.98 8.00 35.03
CA PRO A 26 -44.79 8.39 33.85
C PRO A 26 -44.27 9.67 33.14
N MET A 27 -44.84 9.96 31.97
CA MET A 27 -44.93 11.32 31.42
C MET A 27 -45.90 12.15 32.28
N SER A 28 -45.58 13.42 32.55
CA SER A 28 -46.51 14.39 33.13
C SER A 28 -46.34 15.75 32.44
N ASP A 29 -47.33 16.05 31.60
CA ASP A 29 -48.23 17.21 31.63
C ASP A 29 -47.68 18.64 31.76
N ASP A 30 -47.94 19.40 30.70
CA ASP A 30 -48.59 20.71 30.65
C ASP A 30 -48.45 21.66 31.86
N VAL A 31 -47.76 22.78 31.65
CA VAL A 31 -47.86 23.98 32.48
C VAL A 31 -48.53 25.10 31.68
N PRO A 32 -49.79 25.47 31.98
CA PRO A 32 -50.44 26.63 31.41
C PRO A 32 -50.04 27.90 32.17
N CYS A 33 -49.49 28.89 31.48
CA CYS A 33 -49.30 30.24 32.01
C CYS A 33 -50.63 31.01 31.96
N ASN A 34 -51.41 30.95 33.04
CA ASN A 34 -52.45 31.94 33.34
C ASN A 34 -51.87 33.00 34.27
N VAL A 35 -51.67 34.23 33.77
CA VAL A 35 -51.46 35.40 34.61
C VAL A 35 -52.76 36.17 34.65
N ALA A 36 -53.47 36.05 35.78
CA ALA A 36 -54.67 36.80 36.09
C ALA A 36 -54.30 38.26 36.39
N VAL A 37 -55.08 39.16 35.80
CA VAL A 37 -55.06 40.61 36.06
C VAL A 37 -55.90 40.86 37.32
N GLU A 38 -55.26 41.27 38.41
CA GLU A 38 -55.95 41.77 39.60
C GLU A 38 -56.13 43.29 39.48
N GLY A 39 -57.38 43.72 39.39
CA GLY A 39 -57.78 45.12 39.47
C GLY A 39 -57.93 45.56 40.93
N GLN A 40 -57.34 46.70 41.26
CA GLN A 40 -57.68 47.45 42.47
C GLN A 40 -58.29 48.80 42.08
N GLN A 41 -59.58 48.93 42.40
CA GLN A 41 -60.30 50.19 42.50
C GLN A 41 -60.02 50.83 43.86
N GLY A 42 -59.78 52.14 43.87
CA GLY A 42 -59.72 52.95 45.08
C GLY A 42 -59.79 54.43 44.72
N ALA A 43 -60.99 55.00 44.86
CA ALA A 43 -61.31 56.40 44.62
C ALA A 43 -60.91 57.30 45.81
N VAL A 44 -60.67 58.59 45.56
CA VAL A 44 -61.25 59.79 46.21
C VAL A 44 -60.50 61.02 45.64
N GLY A 45 -61.25 62.01 45.15
CA GLY A 45 -60.74 63.14 44.37
C GLY A 45 -60.61 64.46 45.11
N GLU A 46 -60.11 65.50 44.42
CA GLU A 46 -60.38 66.93 44.60
C GLU A 46 -59.68 67.77 43.47
N PRO A 47 -59.89 69.10 43.34
CA PRO A 47 -60.48 69.68 42.12
C PRO A 47 -59.51 70.32 41.12
N SER A 48 -60.08 70.47 39.93
CA SER A 48 -59.67 71.12 38.68
C SER A 48 -58.76 72.35 38.76
N THR A 49 -57.62 72.25 38.06
CA THR A 49 -57.03 73.34 37.27
C THR A 49 -56.94 72.89 35.80
N PRO A 50 -57.32 73.72 34.80
CA PRO A 50 -57.19 73.36 33.39
C PRO A 50 -55.74 73.57 32.94
N SER A 51 -54.86 72.68 33.39
CA SER A 51 -53.55 72.50 32.76
C SER A 51 -53.76 71.57 31.57
N SER A 52 -53.27 71.94 30.39
CA SER A 52 -53.34 71.11 29.20
C SER A 52 -52.66 69.77 29.49
N ASN A 53 -53.49 68.77 29.82
CA ASN A 53 -53.11 67.37 29.92
C ASN A 53 -52.69 66.88 28.54
N SER A 54 -51.49 67.26 28.14
CA SER A 54 -50.61 66.34 27.46
C SER A 54 -50.50 65.14 28.38
N SER A 55 -51.35 64.14 28.17
CA SER A 55 -51.04 62.77 28.53
C SER A 55 -49.69 62.49 27.86
N ARG A 56 -48.61 62.83 28.56
CA ARG A 56 -47.24 62.59 28.16
C ARG A 56 -47.15 61.09 28.02
N ARG A 57 -47.38 60.61 26.80
CA ARG A 57 -47.11 59.24 26.45
C ARG A 57 -45.67 59.02 26.88
N LYS A 58 -45.45 57.99 27.70
CA LYS A 58 -44.13 57.56 28.16
C LYS A 58 -43.43 56.93 26.96
N GLU A 59 -43.16 57.73 25.95
CA GLU A 59 -42.41 57.40 24.76
C GLU A 59 -40.95 57.69 25.07
N ILE A 60 -40.08 56.74 24.71
CA ILE A 60 -38.65 56.84 24.97
C ILE A 60 -38.00 57.35 23.67
N PRO A 61 -37.47 58.58 23.64
CA PRO A 61 -36.86 59.13 22.43
C PRO A 61 -35.63 58.30 22.02
N LEU A 62 -35.56 57.87 20.76
CA LEU A 62 -34.45 57.05 20.23
C LEU A 62 -33.11 57.77 20.33
N ASN A 63 -33.10 59.10 20.17
CA ASN A 63 -31.89 59.91 20.25
C ASN A 63 -31.25 59.93 21.65
N LEU A 64 -31.98 59.49 22.69
CA LEU A 64 -31.46 59.38 24.05
C LEU A 64 -30.90 57.98 24.35
N LEU A 65 -31.14 56.99 23.48
CA LEU A 65 -30.52 55.68 23.61
C LEU A 65 -29.13 55.74 22.99
N ASP A 66 -28.12 55.68 23.85
CA ASP A 66 -26.75 55.44 23.42
C ASP A 66 -26.64 53.98 22.90
N PRO A 67 -26.12 53.75 21.68
CA PRO A 67 -25.82 52.40 21.21
C PRO A 67 -24.77 51.68 22.06
N ASP A 68 -23.98 52.39 22.86
CA ASP A 68 -23.06 51.83 23.85
C ASP A 68 -23.77 51.67 25.21
N LEU A 69 -24.25 50.46 25.51
CA LEU A 69 -25.06 50.21 26.70
C LEU A 69 -24.20 49.97 27.95
N ASP A 70 -22.97 49.48 27.79
CA ASP A 70 -22.06 49.22 28.91
C ASP A 70 -21.08 50.37 29.18
N GLY A 71 -21.00 51.35 28.28
CA GLY A 71 -20.23 52.59 28.43
C GLY A 71 -18.73 52.37 28.28
N ASP A 72 -18.31 51.31 27.60
CA ASP A 72 -16.89 50.99 27.38
C ASP A 72 -16.25 51.82 26.25
N GLY A 73 -17.04 52.65 25.56
CA GLY A 73 -16.65 53.50 24.44
C GLY A 73 -16.60 52.77 23.10
N LYS A 74 -17.08 51.52 23.01
CA LYS A 74 -17.06 50.67 21.82
C LYS A 74 -18.37 49.91 21.66
N VAL A 75 -19.11 50.26 20.61
CA VAL A 75 -20.32 49.51 20.24
C VAL A 75 -19.97 48.10 19.74
N SER A 76 -20.30 47.08 20.52
CA SER A 76 -20.16 45.67 20.19
C SER A 76 -21.09 45.23 19.04
N SER A 77 -20.83 44.05 18.45
CA SER A 77 -21.69 43.50 17.41
C SER A 77 -23.13 43.27 17.88
N GLU A 78 -23.29 42.88 19.14
CA GLU A 78 -24.54 42.58 19.82
C GLU A 78 -25.34 43.87 20.08
N GLU A 79 -24.67 44.91 20.56
CA GLU A 79 -25.28 46.23 20.78
C GLU A 79 -25.70 46.89 19.48
N LYS A 80 -24.84 46.82 18.44
CA LYS A 80 -25.17 47.31 17.10
C LYS A 80 -26.38 46.58 16.52
N TRP A 81 -26.48 45.27 16.74
CA TRP A 81 -27.64 44.48 16.34
C TRP A 81 -28.90 44.88 17.11
N LEU A 82 -28.81 45.02 18.43
CA LEU A 82 -29.94 45.40 19.29
C LEU A 82 -30.46 46.80 18.96
N TYR A 83 -29.57 47.78 18.81
CA TYR A 83 -29.90 49.13 18.37
C TYR A 83 -30.58 49.09 17.00
N GLY A 84 -30.07 48.28 16.05
CA GLY A 84 -30.70 48.07 14.76
C GLY A 84 -32.11 47.46 14.84
N GLN A 85 -32.40 46.62 15.84
CA GLN A 85 -33.75 46.10 16.09
C GLN A 85 -34.68 47.16 16.69
N LEU A 86 -34.17 48.00 17.58
CA LEU A 86 -34.93 49.11 18.17
C LEU A 86 -35.33 50.13 17.09
N VAL A 87 -34.40 50.50 16.21
CA VAL A 87 -34.68 51.40 15.06
C VAL A 87 -35.71 50.77 14.10
N LYS A 88 -35.65 49.46 13.85
CA LYS A 88 -36.63 48.76 13.01
C LYS A 88 -38.01 48.63 13.65
N ALA A 89 -38.09 48.72 14.97
CA ALA A 89 -39.34 48.58 15.70
C ALA A 89 -40.16 49.86 15.73
N ASP A 90 -39.52 51.03 15.56
CA ASP A 90 -40.16 52.32 15.31
C ASP A 90 -40.80 52.30 13.91
N LYS A 91 -42.03 51.78 13.83
CA LYS A 91 -42.74 51.59 12.56
C LYS A 91 -43.37 52.88 12.06
N ASP A 92 -43.70 53.77 12.98
CA ASP A 92 -44.31 55.06 12.67
C ASP A 92 -43.28 56.16 12.40
N GLN A 93 -41.98 55.87 12.55
CA GLN A 93 -40.85 56.78 12.34
C GLN A 93 -40.98 58.05 13.19
N SER A 94 -41.59 57.92 14.36
CA SER A 94 -41.80 59.03 15.29
C SER A 94 -40.50 59.49 15.96
N GLY A 95 -39.44 58.69 15.89
CA GLY A 95 -38.18 58.95 16.59
C GLY A 95 -38.28 58.70 18.08
N ALA A 96 -39.37 58.07 18.56
CA ALA A 96 -39.52 57.59 19.93
C ALA A 96 -40.16 56.20 19.95
N LEU A 97 -39.71 55.32 20.83
CA LEU A 97 -40.33 54.00 20.98
C LEU A 97 -41.58 54.09 21.85
N SER A 98 -42.70 53.62 21.31
CA SER A 98 -43.87 53.30 22.11
C SER A 98 -43.63 52.01 22.94
N PRO A 99 -44.27 51.86 24.12
CA PRO A 99 -44.15 50.63 24.92
C PRO A 99 -44.48 49.36 24.13
N SER A 100 -45.46 49.41 23.22
CA SER A 100 -45.84 48.28 22.35
C SER A 100 -44.74 47.86 21.38
N GLU A 101 -44.01 48.82 20.81
CA GLU A 101 -42.89 48.53 19.89
C GLU A 101 -41.71 47.94 20.66
N LEU A 102 -41.44 48.48 21.85
CA LEU A 102 -40.41 47.96 22.75
C LEU A 102 -40.68 46.49 23.13
N TYR A 103 -41.91 46.15 23.52
CA TYR A 103 -42.29 44.75 23.77
C TYR A 103 -42.16 43.87 22.53
N GLY A 104 -42.42 44.42 21.33
CA GLY A 104 -42.19 43.73 20.06
C GLY A 104 -40.74 43.30 19.88
N VAL A 105 -39.79 44.19 20.18
CA VAL A 105 -38.35 43.88 20.15
C VAL A 105 -37.99 42.80 21.17
N PHE A 106 -38.45 42.93 22.42
CA PHE A 106 -38.19 41.91 23.45
C PHE A 106 -38.72 40.53 23.05
N LEU A 107 -39.93 40.46 22.50
CA LEU A 107 -40.50 39.20 22.00
C LEU A 107 -39.68 38.62 20.85
N ALA A 108 -39.18 39.45 19.93
CA ALA A 108 -38.30 39.01 18.84
C ALA A 108 -36.96 38.45 19.37
N VAL A 109 -36.33 39.12 20.34
CA VAL A 109 -35.10 38.67 20.99
C VAL A 109 -35.31 37.35 21.73
N LEU A 110 -36.42 37.22 22.48
CA LEU A 110 -36.75 35.99 23.19
C LEU A 110 -37.02 34.81 22.24
N ARG A 111 -37.66 35.06 21.09
CA ARG A 111 -37.87 34.03 20.05
C ARG A 111 -36.54 33.57 19.45
N MET A 112 -35.64 34.48 19.08
CA MET A 112 -34.32 34.12 18.58
C MET A 112 -33.52 33.28 19.58
N ARG A 113 -33.56 33.64 20.87
CA ARG A 113 -32.84 32.88 21.92
C ARG A 113 -33.39 31.46 22.10
N ARG A 114 -34.71 31.28 21.98
CA ARG A 114 -35.34 29.96 22.08
C ARG A 114 -34.99 29.06 20.89
N GLU A 115 -35.00 29.60 19.68
CA GLU A 115 -34.63 28.85 18.47
C GLU A 115 -33.15 28.48 18.47
N GLY A 116 -32.25 29.39 18.87
CA GLY A 116 -30.82 29.11 18.93
C GLY A 116 -30.44 27.94 19.86
N GLN A 117 -31.17 27.76 20.97
CA GLN A 117 -30.93 26.63 21.87
C GLN A 117 -31.37 25.30 21.29
N LEU A 118 -32.47 25.27 20.51
CA LEU A 118 -32.94 24.07 19.83
C LEU A 118 -31.95 23.67 18.73
N PHE A 119 -31.49 24.63 17.91
CA PHE A 119 -30.49 24.36 16.89
C PHE A 119 -29.18 23.83 17.48
N LYS A 120 -28.73 24.35 18.64
CA LYS A 120 -27.55 23.81 19.31
C LYS A 120 -27.72 22.36 19.75
N ARG A 121 -28.89 21.99 20.30
CA ARG A 121 -29.19 20.60 20.69
C ARG A 121 -29.26 19.67 19.49
N ILE A 122 -29.96 20.08 18.42
CA ILE A 122 -30.08 19.29 17.19
C ILE A 122 -28.72 19.11 16.53
N ALA A 123 -27.89 20.15 16.47
CA ALA A 123 -26.55 20.08 15.91
C ALA A 123 -25.65 19.11 16.68
N ILE A 124 -25.72 19.09 18.01
CA ILE A 124 -24.97 18.14 18.84
C ILE A 124 -25.43 16.71 18.57
N VAL A 125 -26.75 16.45 18.54
CA VAL A 125 -27.30 15.12 18.26
C VAL A 125 -26.90 14.64 16.86
N ALA A 126 -26.98 15.51 15.85
CA ALA A 126 -26.57 15.20 14.49
C ALA A 126 -25.07 14.89 14.40
N ALA A 127 -24.22 15.63 15.10
CA ALA A 127 -22.79 15.37 15.14
C ALA A 127 -22.46 14.00 15.78
N VAL A 128 -23.13 13.65 16.89
CA VAL A 128 -22.97 12.35 17.54
C VAL A 128 -23.44 11.21 16.63
N ALA A 129 -24.57 11.38 15.94
CA ALA A 129 -25.08 10.39 14.99
C ALA A 129 -24.13 10.18 13.80
N ALA A 130 -23.52 11.26 13.27
CA ALA A 130 -22.56 11.18 12.19
C ALA A 130 -21.28 10.43 12.60
N VAL A 131 -20.76 10.68 13.81
CA VAL A 131 -19.60 9.94 14.34
C VAL A 131 -19.94 8.46 14.54
N PHE A 132 -21.12 8.15 15.07
CA PHE A 132 -21.56 6.76 15.24
C PHE A 132 -21.67 6.03 13.89
N LEU A 133 -22.25 6.67 12.87
CA LEU A 133 -22.34 6.11 11.53
C LEU A 133 -20.95 5.85 10.92
N ALA A 134 -20.00 6.77 11.08
CA ALA A 134 -18.63 6.59 10.61
C ALA A 134 -17.90 5.41 11.31
N LEU A 135 -18.14 5.21 12.61
CA LEU A 135 -17.60 4.06 13.33
C LEU A 135 -18.22 2.74 12.85
N CYS A 136 -19.52 2.73 12.58
CA CYS A 136 -20.20 1.56 12.03
C CYS A 136 -19.66 1.17 10.65
N THR A 137 -19.43 2.12 9.74
CA THR A 137 -18.88 1.82 8.41
C THR A 137 -17.43 1.32 8.45
N LEU A 138 -16.62 1.81 9.38
CA LEU A 138 -15.28 1.29 9.64
C LEU A 138 -15.33 -0.15 10.20
N GLY A 139 -16.25 -0.43 11.11
CA GLY A 139 -16.45 -1.76 11.69
C GLY A 139 -16.89 -2.79 10.64
N THR A 140 -17.82 -2.45 9.76
CA THR A 140 -18.27 -3.37 8.71
C THR A 140 -17.20 -3.61 7.65
N SER A 141 -16.44 -2.59 7.26
CA SER A 141 -15.36 -2.72 6.28
C SER A 141 -14.23 -3.64 6.77
N THR A 142 -13.85 -3.52 8.04
CA THR A 142 -12.82 -4.39 8.64
C THR A 142 -13.30 -5.83 8.77
N ALA A 143 -14.54 -6.05 9.22
CA ALA A 143 -15.13 -7.40 9.29
C ALA A 143 -15.20 -8.06 7.91
N ALA A 144 -15.60 -7.32 6.87
CA ALA A 144 -15.64 -7.81 5.50
C ALA A 144 -14.23 -8.16 4.97
N ALA A 145 -13.20 -7.39 5.32
CA ALA A 145 -11.81 -7.70 4.94
C ALA A 145 -11.28 -8.97 5.63
N PHE A 146 -11.68 -9.22 6.87
CA PHE A 146 -11.34 -10.46 7.58
C PHE A 146 -12.10 -11.67 7.03
N LEU A 147 -13.38 -11.51 6.69
CA LEU A 147 -14.21 -12.59 6.12
C LEU A 147 -13.85 -12.91 4.66
N SER A 148 -13.44 -11.92 3.87
CA SER A 148 -13.02 -12.14 2.47
C SER A 148 -11.62 -12.76 2.35
N LYS A 149 -10.89 -12.90 3.45
CA LYS A 149 -9.59 -13.57 3.47
C LYS A 149 -9.77 -15.06 3.75
N ASP A 150 -10.32 -15.79 2.78
CA ASP A 150 -10.53 -17.26 2.85
C ASP A 150 -9.24 -18.08 2.64
N SER A 151 -8.08 -17.43 2.49
CA SER A 151 -6.79 -18.08 2.28
C SER A 151 -5.81 -17.75 3.41
N TYR A 152 -5.83 -18.58 4.45
CA TYR A 152 -4.79 -18.58 5.47
C TYR A 152 -3.65 -19.50 5.03
N THR A 153 -2.49 -18.92 4.72
CA THR A 153 -1.27 -19.70 4.56
C THR A 153 -0.80 -20.13 5.94
N GLN A 154 -1.08 -21.37 6.34
CA GLN A 154 -0.45 -21.92 7.53
C GLN A 154 1.02 -22.18 7.22
N LYS A 155 1.90 -21.34 7.76
CA LYS A 155 3.35 -21.60 7.74
C LYS A 155 3.68 -22.69 8.76
N LYS A 156 3.40 -23.95 8.42
CA LYS A 156 4.14 -25.07 9.02
C LYS A 156 5.49 -25.14 8.32
N LYS A 157 6.56 -25.38 9.08
CA LYS A 157 7.96 -25.12 8.68
C LYS A 157 8.39 -25.75 7.34
N ASP A 158 7.68 -26.75 6.85
CA ASP A 158 8.08 -27.50 5.65
C ASP A 158 6.99 -27.58 4.56
N PHE A 159 5.82 -26.95 4.76
CA PHE A 159 4.74 -26.99 3.77
C PHE A 159 3.84 -25.76 3.85
N SER A 160 3.79 -24.98 2.77
CA SER A 160 2.77 -23.93 2.59
C SER A 160 1.61 -24.51 1.80
N ALA A 161 0.67 -25.14 2.50
CA ALA A 161 -0.62 -25.51 1.92
C ALA A 161 -1.60 -24.35 2.03
N LEU A 162 -2.33 -24.09 0.95
CA LEU A 162 -3.59 -23.36 1.01
C LEU A 162 -4.68 -24.36 1.43
N THR A 163 -5.14 -24.25 2.66
CA THR A 163 -6.24 -25.07 3.19
C THR A 163 -7.50 -24.23 3.27
N ASP A 164 -8.62 -24.77 2.82
CA ASP A 164 -9.93 -24.17 3.05
C ASP A 164 -10.22 -24.17 4.57
N SER A 165 -10.52 -22.99 5.13
CA SER A 165 -10.78 -22.85 6.57
C SER A 165 -12.19 -23.32 6.97
N THR A 166 -13.08 -23.52 6.00
CA THR A 166 -14.51 -23.71 6.24
C THR A 166 -14.91 -25.17 6.48
N SER A 167 -14.06 -26.12 6.11
CA SER A 167 -14.33 -27.55 6.25
C SER A 167 -13.54 -28.15 7.42
N SER A 168 -14.25 -28.78 8.36
CA SER A 168 -13.66 -29.55 9.48
C SER A 168 -12.74 -30.68 9.01
N SER A 169 -12.83 -31.08 7.74
CA SER A 169 -11.82 -31.81 6.99
C SER A 169 -10.98 -30.81 6.18
N ALA A 170 -9.71 -30.61 6.56
CA ALA A 170 -8.77 -29.72 5.88
C ALA A 170 -8.54 -30.15 4.43
N HIS A 171 -9.39 -29.69 3.52
CA HIS A 171 -9.22 -29.94 2.09
C HIS A 171 -8.09 -29.03 1.59
N ILE A 172 -7.03 -29.64 1.08
CA ILE A 172 -5.91 -28.91 0.50
C ILE A 172 -6.38 -28.44 -0.88
N LEU A 173 -6.60 -27.14 -1.04
CA LEU A 173 -7.11 -26.55 -2.28
C LEU A 173 -6.04 -26.54 -3.37
N SER A 174 -4.78 -26.41 -2.97
CA SER A 174 -3.63 -26.59 -3.84
C SER A 174 -2.37 -26.81 -3.00
N CYS A 175 -1.62 -27.86 -3.36
CA CYS A 175 -0.24 -28.02 -2.95
C CYS A 175 0.61 -27.26 -3.97
N GLY A 176 1.11 -26.08 -3.62
CA GLY A 176 2.21 -25.51 -4.38
C GLY A 176 3.40 -26.46 -4.29
N SER A 177 4.01 -26.80 -5.44
CA SER A 177 5.26 -27.57 -5.42
C SER A 177 6.28 -26.82 -4.54
N PRO A 178 7.05 -27.49 -3.67
CA PRO A 178 8.02 -26.83 -2.83
C PRO A 178 9.11 -26.19 -3.70
N GLU A 179 8.97 -24.90 -3.97
CA GLU A 179 9.97 -24.13 -4.69
C GLU A 179 11.23 -23.95 -3.84
N VAL A 180 12.32 -24.59 -4.25
CA VAL A 180 13.64 -24.46 -3.64
C VAL A 180 14.36 -23.28 -4.29
N LYS A 181 14.83 -22.36 -3.44
CA LYS A 181 15.55 -21.16 -3.88
C LYS A 181 17.03 -21.48 -4.15
N LEU A 182 17.50 -21.11 -5.35
CA LEU A 182 18.86 -21.29 -5.83
C LEU A 182 19.62 -19.95 -5.89
N PRO A 183 20.90 -19.89 -5.47
CA PRO A 183 21.69 -18.68 -5.56
C PRO A 183 22.03 -18.30 -7.02
N LEU A 184 22.33 -17.01 -7.27
CA LEU A 184 22.69 -16.51 -8.61
C LEU A 184 23.86 -17.21 -9.27
N LEU A 185 24.77 -17.78 -8.47
CA LEU A 185 25.91 -18.56 -8.93
C LEU A 185 25.53 -19.64 -9.95
N VAL A 186 24.31 -20.17 -9.83
CA VAL A 186 23.80 -21.29 -10.63
C VAL A 186 23.32 -20.84 -12.02
N ALA A 187 23.12 -19.54 -12.24
CA ALA A 187 22.56 -19.01 -13.48
C ALA A 187 23.24 -19.53 -14.78
N PRO A 188 24.59 -19.59 -14.88
CA PRO A 188 25.24 -20.00 -16.13
C PRO A 188 25.04 -21.48 -16.51
N VAL A 189 24.68 -22.33 -15.55
CA VAL A 189 24.50 -23.78 -15.77
C VAL A 189 23.04 -24.20 -15.84
N LEU A 190 22.10 -23.26 -15.66
CA LEU A 190 20.68 -23.54 -15.83
C LEU A 190 20.35 -23.82 -17.31
N PRO A 191 19.39 -24.72 -17.58
CA PRO A 191 18.97 -24.98 -18.94
C PRO A 191 18.32 -23.72 -19.54
N LEU A 192 18.63 -23.45 -20.82
CA LEU A 192 18.09 -22.31 -21.57
C LEU A 192 16.57 -22.11 -21.45
N PRO A 193 15.70 -23.13 -21.56
CA PRO A 193 14.25 -22.91 -21.40
C PRO A 193 13.87 -22.38 -20.01
N MET A 194 14.60 -22.80 -18.97
CA MET A 194 14.39 -22.28 -17.63
C MET A 194 14.86 -20.83 -17.53
N LEU A 195 16.00 -20.49 -18.12
CA LEU A 195 16.51 -19.12 -18.18
C LEU A 195 15.60 -18.15 -18.96
N GLU A 196 14.91 -18.65 -19.98
CA GLU A 196 13.92 -17.89 -20.75
C GLU A 196 12.60 -17.69 -19.99
N SER A 197 12.23 -18.66 -19.15
CA SER A 197 11.04 -18.56 -18.29
C SER A 197 11.19 -17.53 -17.16
N LEU A 198 12.42 -17.11 -16.85
CA LEU A 198 12.71 -16.13 -15.81
C LEU A 198 12.25 -14.74 -16.23
N SER A 199 11.07 -14.34 -15.76
CA SER A 199 10.53 -13.00 -15.99
C SER A 199 10.98 -11.98 -14.95
N THR A 200 11.33 -12.40 -13.73
CA THR A 200 11.67 -11.51 -12.62
C THR A 200 12.88 -11.98 -11.83
N VAL A 201 13.72 -11.04 -11.39
CA VAL A 201 14.83 -11.26 -10.46
C VAL A 201 14.67 -10.33 -9.27
N THR A 202 14.78 -10.87 -8.05
CA THR A 202 14.79 -10.07 -6.83
C THR A 202 16.23 -9.77 -6.43
N LEU A 203 16.60 -8.50 -6.31
CA LEU A 203 17.92 -8.02 -5.91
C LEU A 203 17.85 -7.39 -4.53
N SER A 204 18.89 -7.52 -3.72
CA SER A 204 19.03 -6.77 -2.46
C SER A 204 20.10 -5.72 -2.65
N LEU A 205 19.68 -4.46 -2.81
CA LEU A 205 20.58 -3.31 -2.98
C LEU A 205 20.62 -2.51 -1.68
N PRO A 206 21.75 -1.89 -1.29
CA PRO A 206 21.74 -0.86 -0.26
C PRO A 206 20.74 0.23 -0.67
N ALA A 207 19.91 0.67 0.28
CA ALA A 207 19.07 1.83 0.04
C ALA A 207 19.95 3.02 -0.38
N PRO A 208 19.50 3.86 -1.34
CA PRO A 208 20.21 5.10 -1.64
C PRO A 208 20.31 5.90 -0.34
N GLU A 209 21.53 6.07 0.18
CA GLU A 209 21.76 6.80 1.42
C GLU A 209 21.33 8.26 1.23
N ASP A 210 20.42 8.74 2.10
CA ASP A 210 20.40 10.16 2.41
C ASP A 210 21.63 10.40 3.30
N PRO A 211 22.58 11.29 2.91
CA PRO A 211 23.88 11.44 3.57
C PRO A 211 23.84 12.06 4.98
N ALA A 212 22.71 11.95 5.69
CA ALA A 212 22.52 12.51 7.01
C ALA A 212 22.78 11.44 8.08
N ASP A 213 23.85 11.68 8.85
CA ASP A 213 24.19 11.05 10.12
C ASP A 213 24.86 9.67 10.03
N GLY A 214 26.17 9.66 10.26
CA GLY A 214 27.08 8.50 10.19
C GLY A 214 26.77 7.36 11.17
N VAL A 215 25.65 6.68 10.97
CA VAL A 215 25.10 5.66 11.85
C VAL A 215 24.64 4.47 11.02
N ALA A 216 25.32 3.34 11.23
CA ALA A 216 24.97 1.99 10.78
C ALA A 216 24.90 1.76 9.25
N ALA A 217 25.29 0.56 8.82
CA ALA A 217 25.17 0.17 7.41
C ALA A 217 23.73 0.36 6.92
N PRO A 218 23.50 0.94 5.72
CA PRO A 218 22.17 1.25 5.24
C PRO A 218 21.33 -0.02 5.13
N PRO A 219 20.02 0.05 5.42
CA PRO A 219 19.13 -1.09 5.25
C PRO A 219 19.16 -1.54 3.78
N LYS A 220 19.30 -2.84 3.56
CA LYS A 220 19.21 -3.43 2.23
C LYS A 220 17.74 -3.39 1.77
N GLN A 221 17.46 -2.67 0.68
CA GLN A 221 16.18 -2.66 0.02
C GLN A 221 16.08 -3.82 -0.98
N ARG A 222 14.96 -4.54 -0.93
CA ARG A 222 14.62 -5.56 -1.93
C ARG A 222 14.00 -4.89 -3.14
N VAL A 223 14.61 -5.06 -4.30
CA VAL A 223 14.15 -4.53 -5.58
C VAL A 223 13.80 -5.71 -6.48
N ILE A 224 12.59 -5.71 -7.05
CA ILE A 224 12.14 -6.74 -8.00
C ILE A 224 12.26 -6.15 -9.40
N GLU A 225 13.13 -6.71 -10.22
CA GLU A 225 13.39 -6.27 -11.60
C GLU A 225 12.87 -7.29 -12.60
N ARG A 226 12.35 -6.81 -13.73
CA ARG A 226 11.90 -7.69 -14.83
C ARG A 226 13.04 -7.95 -15.80
N VAL A 227 13.27 -9.21 -16.14
CA VAL A 227 14.27 -9.61 -17.14
C VAL A 227 13.69 -9.38 -18.54
N LYS A 228 14.40 -8.61 -19.36
CA LYS A 228 14.06 -8.34 -20.76
C LYS A 228 14.71 -9.35 -21.70
N ARG A 229 15.97 -9.69 -21.44
CA ARG A 229 16.76 -10.59 -22.29
C ARG A 229 17.86 -11.27 -21.49
N THR A 230 18.07 -12.54 -21.75
CA THR A 230 19.18 -13.33 -21.19
C THR A 230 20.21 -13.61 -22.29
N VAL A 231 21.50 -13.44 -21.97
CA VAL A 231 22.62 -13.70 -22.88
C VAL A 231 23.62 -14.60 -22.15
N LEU A 232 23.55 -15.90 -22.45
CA LEU A 232 24.54 -16.89 -22.00
C LEU A 232 25.76 -16.82 -22.93
N ARG A 233 26.96 -16.67 -22.38
CA ARG A 233 28.21 -16.66 -23.17
C ARG A 233 28.99 -17.95 -23.01
N ASN A 234 29.11 -18.44 -21.78
CA ASN A 234 29.77 -19.70 -21.44
C ASN A 234 29.20 -20.24 -20.11
N SER A 235 29.73 -21.36 -19.62
CA SER A 235 29.29 -22.02 -18.38
C SER A 235 29.66 -21.29 -17.08
N THR A 236 30.37 -20.16 -17.15
CA THR A 236 30.73 -19.33 -15.99
C THR A 236 30.29 -17.87 -16.15
N TYR A 237 29.65 -17.51 -17.26
CA TYR A 237 29.29 -16.15 -17.63
C TYR A 237 27.91 -16.09 -18.28
N ILE A 238 27.02 -15.36 -17.62
CA ILE A 238 25.70 -15.02 -18.11
C ILE A 238 25.39 -13.56 -17.78
N GLN A 239 24.66 -12.93 -18.69
CA GLN A 239 24.19 -11.55 -18.56
C GLN A 239 22.67 -11.51 -18.68
N PHE A 240 22.02 -10.87 -17.71
CA PHE A 240 20.61 -10.53 -17.77
C PHE A 240 20.46 -9.03 -18.05
N GLN A 241 19.73 -8.68 -19.10
CA GLN A 241 19.33 -7.31 -19.40
C GLN A 241 17.97 -7.09 -18.76
N MET A 242 17.88 -6.13 -17.84
CA MET A 242 16.64 -5.79 -17.15
C MET A 242 15.82 -4.77 -17.94
N HIS A 243 14.53 -4.67 -17.63
CA HIS A 243 13.62 -3.71 -18.26
C HIS A 243 13.98 -2.26 -17.91
N SER A 244 14.53 -2.02 -16.72
CA SER A 244 15.02 -0.71 -16.27
C SER A 244 16.24 -0.20 -17.03
N GLY A 245 16.85 -1.03 -17.90
CA GLY A 245 18.12 -0.73 -18.57
C GLY A 245 19.35 -1.18 -17.78
N ASN A 246 19.19 -1.60 -16.51
CA ASN A 246 20.23 -2.22 -15.72
C ASN A 246 20.66 -3.56 -16.32
N LYS A 247 21.91 -3.95 -16.08
CA LYS A 247 22.48 -5.23 -16.54
C LYS A 247 23.01 -5.99 -15.34
N LEU A 248 22.49 -7.18 -15.11
CA LEU A 248 23.00 -8.10 -14.10
C LEU A 248 24.01 -9.04 -14.75
N PHE A 249 25.20 -9.10 -14.20
CA PHE A 249 26.26 -10.01 -14.65
C PHE A 249 26.53 -11.04 -13.57
N VAL A 250 26.60 -12.31 -13.98
CA VAL A 250 27.14 -13.38 -13.17
C VAL A 250 28.33 -13.94 -13.94
N ALA A 251 29.53 -13.64 -13.45
CA ALA A 251 30.78 -13.93 -14.12
C ALA A 251 31.79 -14.53 -13.13
N ASN A 252 32.28 -15.74 -13.43
CA ASN A 252 33.39 -16.36 -12.70
C ASN A 252 33.16 -16.48 -11.19
N GLY A 253 31.91 -16.74 -10.79
CA GLY A 253 31.54 -16.86 -9.39
C GLY A 253 31.07 -15.57 -8.72
N VAL A 254 31.27 -14.42 -9.37
CA VAL A 254 30.91 -13.10 -8.85
C VAL A 254 29.65 -12.59 -9.54
N ALA A 255 28.70 -12.08 -8.75
CA ALA A 255 27.51 -11.42 -9.27
C ALA A 255 27.58 -9.91 -9.01
N PHE A 256 27.31 -9.10 -10.04
CA PHE A 256 27.24 -7.64 -9.89
C PHE A 256 26.17 -7.03 -10.78
N LEU A 257 25.51 -5.99 -10.27
CA LEU A 257 24.58 -5.16 -11.01
C LEU A 257 25.34 -3.98 -11.62
N GLN A 258 25.29 -3.86 -12.94
CA GLN A 258 25.70 -2.64 -13.63
C GLN A 258 24.47 -1.77 -13.83
N ARG A 259 24.45 -0.63 -13.15
CA ARG A 259 23.40 0.38 -13.28
C ARG A 259 23.57 1.16 -14.59
N THR A 260 22.52 1.87 -14.99
CA THR A 260 22.52 2.70 -16.21
C THR A 260 23.53 3.84 -16.18
N ASP A 261 23.95 4.28 -15.00
CA ASP A 261 25.04 5.25 -14.78
C ASP A 261 26.45 4.65 -15.00
N GLY A 262 26.54 3.34 -15.25
CA GLY A 262 27.81 2.61 -15.40
C GLY A 262 28.39 2.10 -14.07
N GLY A 263 27.80 2.46 -12.93
CA GLY A 263 28.18 1.99 -11.61
C GLY A 263 28.04 0.47 -11.49
N LYS A 264 29.03 -0.18 -10.91
CA LYS A 264 29.03 -1.62 -10.65
C LYS A 264 28.84 -1.86 -9.16
N GLU A 265 27.81 -2.62 -8.83
CA GLU A 265 27.43 -2.93 -7.46
C GLU A 265 27.50 -4.44 -7.22
N PRO A 266 28.37 -4.92 -6.32
CA PRO A 266 28.48 -6.35 -6.05
C PRO A 266 27.23 -6.85 -5.32
N LEU A 267 26.66 -7.95 -5.81
CA LEU A 267 25.52 -8.62 -5.19
C LEU A 267 26.04 -9.79 -4.35
N CYS A 268 25.39 -10.06 -3.21
CA CYS A 268 25.83 -11.16 -2.35
C CYS A 268 25.69 -12.51 -3.08
N GLU A 269 26.84 -13.13 -3.34
CA GLU A 269 26.98 -14.35 -4.15
C GLU A 269 26.42 -15.60 -3.45
N LYS A 270 26.55 -15.67 -2.13
CA LYS A 270 26.32 -16.88 -1.32
C LYS A 270 24.96 -16.92 -0.65
N ASP A 271 24.30 -15.77 -0.50
CA ASP A 271 23.03 -15.69 0.20
C ASP A 271 21.88 -15.90 -0.80
N VAL A 272 21.22 -17.04 -0.66
CA VAL A 272 19.98 -17.39 -1.35
C VAL A 272 18.90 -16.30 -1.15
N THR A 273 19.00 -15.50 -0.09
CA THR A 273 18.09 -14.39 0.17
C THR A 273 18.34 -13.15 -0.69
N CYS A 274 19.53 -12.99 -1.26
CA CYS A 274 19.91 -11.77 -1.97
C CYS A 274 19.44 -11.76 -3.42
N SER A 275 19.36 -12.94 -4.05
CA SER A 275 18.80 -13.16 -5.39
C SER A 275 18.63 -14.66 -5.63
N ALA A 276 17.40 -15.11 -5.87
CA ALA A 276 17.10 -16.53 -6.01
C ALA A 276 16.32 -16.87 -7.27
N PHE A 277 16.76 -17.91 -7.97
CA PHE A 277 15.91 -18.68 -8.89
C PHE A 277 15.12 -19.71 -8.07
N THR A 278 13.98 -20.16 -8.58
CA THR A 278 13.20 -21.23 -7.93
C THR A 278 13.20 -22.47 -8.81
N VAL A 279 13.38 -23.64 -8.20
CA VAL A 279 13.25 -24.97 -8.83
C VAL A 279 12.27 -25.80 -8.01
N ASP A 280 11.55 -26.70 -8.68
CA ASP A 280 10.49 -27.49 -8.02
C ASP A 280 11.02 -28.63 -7.14
N ASP A 281 12.30 -29.00 -7.26
CA ASP A 281 12.88 -30.17 -6.60
C ASP A 281 14.22 -29.85 -5.92
N ALA A 282 14.39 -30.32 -4.69
CA ALA A 282 15.64 -30.17 -3.93
C ALA A 282 16.81 -30.90 -4.59
N ASP A 283 16.58 -32.09 -5.16
CA ASP A 283 17.63 -32.87 -5.84
C ASP A 283 18.15 -32.15 -7.08
N LYS A 284 17.26 -31.51 -7.86
CA LYS A 284 17.65 -30.67 -8.98
C LYS A 284 18.43 -29.45 -8.50
N ALA A 285 18.04 -28.87 -7.37
CA ALA A 285 18.73 -27.73 -6.79
C ALA A 285 20.20 -28.08 -6.47
N GLU A 286 20.43 -29.21 -5.80
CA GLU A 286 21.78 -29.71 -5.51
C GLU A 286 22.57 -30.04 -6.78
N PHE A 287 21.92 -30.67 -7.77
CA PHE A 287 22.54 -30.97 -9.05
C PHE A 287 23.06 -29.70 -9.76
N TYR A 288 22.26 -28.64 -9.83
CA TYR A 288 22.68 -27.40 -10.47
C TYR A 288 23.78 -26.68 -9.67
N LEU A 289 23.77 -26.77 -8.35
CA LEU A 289 24.84 -26.24 -7.50
C LEU A 289 26.17 -26.97 -7.75
N ASP A 290 26.16 -28.30 -7.80
CA ASP A 290 27.35 -29.10 -8.09
C ASP A 290 27.88 -28.83 -9.50
N SER A 291 26.98 -28.74 -10.49
CA SER A 291 27.32 -28.41 -11.88
C SER A 291 27.97 -27.03 -12.01
N ALA A 292 27.44 -26.02 -11.30
CA ALA A 292 28.00 -24.67 -11.27
C ALA A 292 29.41 -24.67 -10.67
N GLN A 293 29.61 -25.36 -9.54
CA GLN A 293 30.92 -25.48 -8.90
C GLN A 293 31.93 -26.20 -9.81
N LYS A 294 31.53 -27.30 -10.43
CA LYS A 294 32.37 -28.05 -11.36
C LYS A 294 32.79 -27.22 -12.57
N SER A 295 31.89 -26.39 -13.09
CA SER A 295 32.18 -25.47 -14.20
C SER A 295 33.16 -24.36 -13.79
N LEU A 296 33.03 -23.80 -12.58
CA LEU A 296 33.98 -22.82 -12.06
C LEU A 296 35.38 -23.44 -11.83
N CYS A 297 35.42 -24.66 -11.29
CA CYS A 297 36.66 -25.41 -11.12
C CYS A 297 37.36 -25.71 -12.45
N GLY A 298 36.61 -26.18 -13.45
CA GLY A 298 37.14 -26.45 -14.78
C GLY A 298 37.69 -25.21 -15.47
N ALA A 299 37.19 -24.02 -15.12
CA ALA A 299 37.67 -22.74 -15.62
C ALA A 299 38.85 -22.15 -14.82
N GLY A 300 39.35 -22.85 -13.79
CA GLY A 300 40.51 -22.42 -12.98
C GLY A 300 40.17 -21.54 -11.76
N PHE A 301 38.89 -21.41 -11.39
CA PHE A 301 38.47 -20.67 -10.19
C PHE A 301 38.45 -21.59 -8.96
N PHE A 302 39.64 -21.89 -8.43
CA PHE A 302 39.84 -22.93 -7.41
C PHE A 302 39.20 -22.64 -6.05
N ASP A 303 38.89 -21.38 -5.73
CA ASP A 303 38.25 -20.97 -4.47
C ASP A 303 36.90 -21.65 -4.21
N PHE A 304 36.26 -22.16 -5.27
CA PHE A 304 34.97 -22.84 -5.20
C PHE A 304 35.09 -24.37 -5.10
N CYS A 305 36.26 -24.95 -5.38
CA CYS A 305 36.44 -26.40 -5.53
C CYS A 305 36.47 -27.16 -4.20
N ASP A 306 37.01 -26.55 -3.16
CA ASP A 306 37.08 -27.18 -1.83
C ASP A 306 35.73 -27.14 -1.09
N SER A 307 34.81 -26.31 -1.56
CA SER A 307 33.53 -26.06 -0.88
C SER A 307 32.51 -27.19 -1.03
N ALA A 308 32.58 -28.00 -2.09
CA ALA A 308 31.72 -29.18 -2.26
C ALA A 308 31.98 -30.22 -1.16
N THR A 309 33.26 -30.44 -0.83
CA THR A 309 33.68 -31.36 0.24
C THR A 309 33.40 -30.78 1.63
N ALA A 310 33.50 -29.45 1.79
CA ALA A 310 33.20 -28.77 3.06
C ALA A 310 31.69 -28.74 3.37
N ARG A 311 30.81 -28.62 2.37
CA ARG A 311 29.34 -28.63 2.57
C ARG A 311 28.81 -29.98 3.02
N ARG A 312 29.39 -31.10 2.57
CA ARG A 312 29.07 -32.44 3.09
C ARG A 312 29.52 -32.65 4.54
N LYS A 313 30.31 -31.74 5.12
CA LYS A 313 30.76 -31.79 6.52
C LYS A 313 29.95 -30.91 7.48
N LEU A 314 28.83 -30.33 7.05
CA LEU A 314 27.91 -29.57 7.92
C LEU A 314 27.06 -30.46 8.87
N ALA A 315 27.68 -31.44 9.51
CA ALA A 315 27.16 -32.05 10.73
C ALA A 315 27.92 -31.57 11.99
N ASP A 316 29.04 -30.85 11.84
CA ASP A 316 29.79 -30.34 12.99
C ASP A 316 29.70 -28.82 13.07
N THR A 317 29.05 -28.35 14.13
CA THR A 317 28.58 -26.98 14.33
C THR A 317 29.71 -26.13 14.88
N THR A 318 30.47 -25.45 14.02
CA THR A 318 31.14 -24.19 14.37
C THR A 318 31.69 -23.52 13.10
N CYS A 319 31.17 -22.35 12.75
CA CYS A 319 31.68 -21.52 11.66
C CYS A 319 32.68 -20.48 12.20
N PRO A 320 34.00 -20.62 11.98
CA PRO A 320 34.93 -19.51 12.10
C PRO A 320 35.35 -19.03 10.70
N PHE A 321 34.52 -18.23 10.02
CA PHE A 321 35.03 -17.41 8.91
C PHE A 321 35.56 -16.10 9.50
N LYS A 322 36.85 -16.09 9.85
CA LYS A 322 37.61 -14.84 9.89
C LYS A 322 37.77 -14.38 8.44
N MET A 323 37.21 -13.23 8.09
CA MET A 323 37.58 -12.52 6.87
C MET A 323 39.09 -12.31 6.91
N LYS A 324 39.82 -13.02 6.05
CA LYS A 324 41.21 -12.69 5.77
C LYS A 324 41.14 -11.46 4.88
N GLU A 325 41.53 -10.34 5.47
CA GLU A 325 41.76 -9.07 4.80
C GLU A 325 42.57 -9.34 3.52
N VAL A 326 41.93 -9.09 2.37
CA VAL A 326 42.58 -9.19 1.07
C VAL A 326 43.64 -8.11 1.06
N MET A 327 44.88 -8.55 1.25
CA MET A 327 46.09 -7.76 1.12
C MET A 327 46.01 -6.99 -0.20
N SER A 328 45.93 -5.67 -0.11
CA SER A 328 46.01 -4.78 -1.27
C SER A 328 47.25 -5.15 -2.10
N PRO A 329 47.12 -5.30 -3.43
CA PRO A 329 48.27 -5.52 -4.28
C PRO A 329 49.26 -4.37 -4.11
N LYS A 330 50.53 -4.75 -3.93
CA LYS A 330 51.70 -3.87 -3.89
C LYS A 330 51.65 -2.92 -5.10
N PRO A 331 51.85 -1.60 -4.92
CA PRO A 331 51.84 -0.66 -6.03
C PRO A 331 52.94 -1.03 -7.02
N GLU A 332 52.51 -1.29 -8.25
CA GLU A 332 53.35 -1.48 -9.43
C GLU A 332 54.03 -0.14 -9.75
N PRO A 333 55.33 -0.12 -10.08
CA PRO A 333 56.06 1.12 -10.34
C PRO A 333 55.49 1.83 -11.57
N GLU A 334 55.32 3.16 -11.45
CA GLU A 334 54.82 4.04 -12.49
C GLU A 334 55.59 3.85 -13.82
N PRO A 335 54.90 3.67 -14.96
CA PRO A 335 55.55 3.70 -16.25
C PRO A 335 56.03 5.11 -16.57
N GLU A 336 57.29 5.20 -17.01
CA GLU A 336 57.93 6.43 -17.48
C GLU A 336 57.12 7.14 -18.58
N PRO A 337 57.16 8.48 -18.64
CA PRO A 337 56.41 9.26 -19.61
C PRO A 337 56.92 9.03 -21.04
N SER A 338 56.10 8.39 -21.86
CA SER A 338 56.31 8.32 -23.32
C SER A 338 56.36 9.72 -23.94
N PRO A 339 57.25 9.94 -24.93
CA PRO A 339 57.49 11.25 -25.52
C PRO A 339 56.32 11.75 -26.40
N SER A 340 56.17 13.07 -26.37
CA SER A 340 55.24 13.91 -27.13
C SER A 340 55.14 13.54 -28.62
N PRO A 341 53.93 13.43 -29.21
CA PRO A 341 53.80 13.27 -30.65
C PRO A 341 54.03 14.60 -31.39
N GLU A 342 54.94 14.53 -32.36
CA GLU A 342 55.21 15.51 -33.44
C GLU A 342 54.00 15.60 -34.40
N PRO A 343 53.80 16.74 -35.10
CA PRO A 343 52.57 17.00 -35.85
C PRO A 343 52.61 16.50 -37.30
N GLU A 344 51.42 16.13 -37.77
CA GLU A 344 50.89 16.15 -39.13
C GLU A 344 51.79 15.74 -40.32
N ARG A 345 51.41 14.62 -40.96
CA ARG A 345 51.54 14.48 -42.41
C ARG A 345 50.19 14.17 -43.04
N ARG A 346 49.71 15.20 -43.74
CA ARG A 346 48.64 15.22 -44.74
C ARG A 346 49.08 14.35 -45.93
N LEU A 347 48.33 13.31 -46.24
CA LEU A 347 48.39 12.61 -47.52
C LEU A 347 46.99 12.57 -48.13
N THR A 348 46.94 13.19 -49.30
CA THR A 348 45.95 13.13 -50.40
C THR A 348 45.58 11.67 -50.71
N GLU A 349 44.29 11.36 -50.87
CA GLU A 349 43.51 11.45 -52.11
C GLU A 349 43.88 10.33 -53.11
N GLU A 350 42.82 9.69 -53.62
CA GLU A 350 42.73 8.76 -54.76
C GLU A 350 42.71 7.24 -54.51
N ASP A 351 41.77 6.64 -55.23
CA ASP A 351 41.54 5.23 -55.57
C ASP A 351 40.95 4.31 -54.49
N GLU A 352 39.73 3.81 -54.72
CA GLU A 352 39.49 2.40 -55.07
C GLU A 352 38.03 2.13 -55.50
N ASP A 353 37.92 1.15 -56.39
CA ASP A 353 36.87 0.81 -57.35
C ASP A 353 35.52 0.28 -56.82
N PRO A 354 34.45 0.33 -57.65
CA PRO A 354 33.18 -0.34 -57.41
C PRO A 354 33.19 -1.77 -57.99
N PHE A 355 33.49 -2.79 -57.17
CA PHE A 355 33.23 -4.18 -57.55
C PHE A 355 31.76 -4.57 -57.32
N LEU A 356 30.99 -4.51 -58.41
CA LEU A 356 29.69 -5.14 -58.57
C LEU A 356 29.84 -6.68 -58.55
N VAL A 357 29.28 -7.32 -57.52
CA VAL A 357 29.10 -8.79 -57.52
C VAL A 357 27.71 -9.13 -58.09
N PRO A 358 27.59 -10.09 -59.03
CA PRO A 358 26.30 -10.47 -59.61
C PRO A 358 25.47 -11.33 -58.64
N ARG A 359 24.16 -11.05 -58.59
CA ARG A 359 23.15 -11.92 -57.99
C ARG A 359 23.00 -13.21 -58.82
N PRO A 360 22.99 -14.41 -58.20
CA PRO A 360 22.45 -15.59 -58.87
C PRO A 360 20.93 -15.64 -58.73
N ASN A 361 20.30 -15.90 -59.88
CA ASN A 361 18.88 -16.11 -60.08
C ASN A 361 18.32 -17.31 -59.31
N GLY A 362 17.10 -17.13 -58.81
CA GLY A 362 15.97 -18.03 -59.05
C GLY A 362 16.09 -19.49 -58.60
N ARG A 363 15.51 -19.80 -57.44
CA ARG A 363 14.83 -21.08 -57.24
C ARG A 363 13.41 -20.80 -56.74
N ALA A 364 12.45 -21.22 -57.55
CA ALA A 364 11.05 -21.28 -57.21
C ALA A 364 10.86 -22.24 -56.02
N LEU A 365 10.25 -21.73 -54.96
CA LEU A 365 9.75 -22.56 -53.86
C LEU A 365 8.47 -23.24 -54.33
N GLU A 366 8.44 -24.55 -54.17
CA GLU A 366 7.27 -25.40 -54.33
C GLU A 366 6.13 -24.95 -53.38
N PRO A 367 4.86 -25.11 -53.77
CA PRO A 367 3.74 -24.82 -52.89
C PRO A 367 3.68 -25.83 -51.74
N GLU A 368 3.56 -25.32 -50.52
CA GLU A 368 3.37 -26.13 -49.31
C GLU A 368 2.06 -26.95 -49.38
N PRO A 369 2.06 -28.19 -48.87
CA PRO A 369 0.85 -28.98 -48.75
C PRO A 369 -0.10 -28.36 -47.72
N SER A 370 -1.37 -28.24 -48.12
CA SER A 370 -2.46 -27.72 -47.30
C SER A 370 -2.56 -28.42 -45.93
N PRO A 371 -2.83 -27.68 -44.84
CA PRO A 371 -3.04 -28.29 -43.53
C PRO A 371 -4.32 -29.13 -43.53
N SER A 372 -4.20 -30.37 -43.04
CA SER A 372 -5.34 -31.26 -42.78
C SER A 372 -6.28 -30.63 -41.73
N PRO A 373 -7.59 -30.90 -41.81
CA PRO A 373 -8.58 -30.33 -40.90
C PRO A 373 -8.32 -30.77 -39.45
N ALA A 374 -8.45 -29.82 -38.53
CA ALA A 374 -8.43 -30.07 -37.10
C ALA A 374 -9.59 -31.01 -36.70
N PRO A 375 -9.39 -31.93 -35.75
CA PRO A 375 -10.48 -32.75 -35.23
C PRO A 375 -11.43 -31.89 -34.41
N ASP A 376 -12.65 -31.71 -34.94
CA ASP A 376 -13.80 -31.19 -34.22
C ASP A 376 -14.30 -32.25 -33.23
N SER A 377 -13.70 -32.34 -32.04
CA SER A 377 -14.36 -32.70 -30.77
C SER A 377 -13.33 -33.00 -29.67
N CYS A 378 -13.56 -32.44 -28.48
CA CYS A 378 -12.75 -32.70 -27.29
C CYS A 378 -12.91 -34.13 -26.73
N GLU A 379 -13.76 -34.98 -27.31
CA GLU A 379 -13.97 -36.36 -26.82
C GLU A 379 -12.87 -37.34 -27.25
N GLU A 380 -12.22 -37.13 -28.40
CA GLU A 380 -11.27 -38.13 -28.94
C GLU A 380 -9.88 -38.08 -28.28
N LEU A 381 -9.47 -36.92 -27.73
CA LEU A 381 -8.18 -36.80 -27.04
C LEU A 381 -8.19 -37.47 -25.65
N MET A 382 -9.30 -37.41 -24.92
CA MET A 382 -9.43 -37.99 -23.58
C MET A 382 -9.48 -39.53 -23.60
N ALA A 383 -10.04 -40.14 -24.65
CA ALA A 383 -10.08 -41.59 -24.80
C ALA A 383 -8.69 -42.21 -25.09
N SER A 384 -7.79 -41.45 -25.75
CA SER A 384 -6.47 -41.96 -26.15
C SER A 384 -5.45 -41.97 -25.00
N GLU A 385 -5.54 -41.03 -24.05
CA GLU A 385 -4.67 -41.02 -22.86
C GLU A 385 -5.15 -41.97 -21.76
N TYR A 386 -6.47 -42.14 -21.60
CA TYR A 386 -7.02 -43.07 -20.61
C TYR A 386 -6.69 -44.54 -20.92
N SER A 387 -6.66 -44.89 -22.22
CA SER A 387 -6.28 -46.23 -22.68
C SER A 387 -4.79 -46.54 -22.46
N ARG A 388 -3.91 -45.54 -22.48
CA ARG A 388 -2.47 -45.74 -22.18
C ARG A 388 -2.18 -45.89 -20.70
N SER A 389 -2.92 -45.20 -19.83
CA SER A 389 -2.72 -45.31 -18.37
C SER A 389 -3.23 -46.63 -17.76
N CYS A 390 -4.25 -47.26 -18.36
CA CYS A 390 -4.72 -48.57 -17.88
C CYS A 390 -3.84 -49.75 -18.34
N ALA A 391 -3.10 -49.61 -19.44
CA ALA A 391 -2.26 -50.68 -19.98
C ALA A 391 -0.96 -50.89 -19.18
N MET A 392 -0.43 -49.88 -18.48
CA MET A 392 0.85 -49.99 -17.74
C MET A 392 0.71 -50.49 -16.30
N LYS A 393 -0.49 -50.74 -15.79
CA LYS A 393 -0.70 -51.13 -14.37
C LYS A 393 -1.14 -52.58 -14.15
N LYS A 394 -1.23 -53.39 -15.21
CA LYS A 394 -1.78 -54.75 -15.11
C LYS A 394 -0.76 -55.81 -14.71
N ASP A 395 0.54 -55.53 -14.83
CA ASP A 395 1.58 -56.52 -14.55
C ASP A 395 2.08 -56.49 -13.09
N ASP A 396 1.84 -55.42 -12.34
CA ASP A 396 2.34 -55.29 -10.96
C ASP A 396 1.31 -55.57 -9.85
N PHE A 397 0.01 -55.62 -10.16
CA PHE A 397 -1.04 -55.85 -9.16
C PHE A 397 -2.22 -56.69 -9.69
N PRO A 398 -2.25 -58.01 -9.46
CA PRO A 398 -3.41 -58.83 -9.77
C PRO A 398 -4.53 -58.54 -8.76
N GLY A 399 -5.39 -57.57 -9.07
CA GLY A 399 -6.58 -57.27 -8.26
C GLY A 399 -7.16 -55.86 -8.38
N ALA A 400 -6.51 -54.93 -9.09
CA ALA A 400 -7.05 -53.59 -9.27
C ALA A 400 -8.11 -53.53 -10.38
N THR A 401 -9.38 -53.39 -10.01
CA THR A 401 -10.47 -53.07 -10.95
C THR A 401 -10.54 -51.57 -11.15
N CYS A 402 -10.36 -51.08 -12.38
CA CYS A 402 -10.61 -49.69 -12.72
C CYS A 402 -12.12 -49.43 -12.62
N GLY A 403 -12.53 -48.58 -11.67
CA GLY A 403 -13.93 -48.17 -11.52
C GLY A 403 -14.37 -47.30 -12.69
N GLU A 404 -15.59 -47.54 -13.18
CA GLU A 404 -16.22 -46.70 -14.20
C GLU A 404 -16.44 -45.27 -13.68
N PRO A 405 -16.23 -44.24 -14.52
CA PRO A 405 -16.64 -42.88 -14.16
C PRO A 405 -18.17 -42.78 -14.24
N GLU A 406 -18.83 -42.79 -13.09
CA GLU A 406 -20.24 -42.39 -13.00
C GLU A 406 -20.35 -40.85 -13.05
N GLY A 407 -20.98 -40.35 -14.12
CA GLY A 407 -21.77 -39.11 -14.09
C GLY A 407 -21.12 -37.85 -14.68
N CYS A 408 -21.70 -37.39 -15.80
CA CYS A 408 -21.82 -35.98 -16.18
C CYS A 408 -23.26 -35.54 -15.94
#